data_AF-A0A834F6E0-F1
#
_entry.id   AF-A0A834F6E0-F1
#
_cell.length_a   1.000
_cell.length_b   1.000
_cell.length_c   1.000
_cell.angle_alpha   90.00
_cell.angle_beta   90.00
_cell.angle_gamma   90.00
#
_symmetry.space_group_name_H-M   'P 1'
#
loop_
_entity.id
_entity.type
_entity.pdbx_description
1 polymer ?
#
loop_
_entity_poly.entity_id
_entity_poly.type
_entity_poly.pdbx_seq_one_letter_code
_entity_poly.pdbx_strand_id
1 'polypeptide(L)'
;MSELDQLRQEAEQLKNQIRDARKACADATLSQITANIDPVGRIQMRTRRTLRGHLAKIYAMHWGTDSRLLVSASQDGKLIIWDSYTTNKVNPNPKTAWGPAVTVWGVTLMSHSSIEFL
;
A
#
# COMPACT_ATOMS: atom_id res chain seq x y z
N MET A 1 32.28 26.11 -14.38
CA MET A 1 31.32 25.42 -13.48
C MET A 1 30.63 24.38 -14.35
N SER A 2 30.59 23.11 -13.96
CA SER A 2 30.05 22.06 -14.85
C SER A 2 28.52 22.17 -14.92
N GLU A 3 27.92 21.78 -16.05
CA GLU A 3 26.46 21.73 -16.23
C GLU A 3 25.78 20.88 -15.14
N LEU A 4 26.46 19.81 -14.70
CA LEU A 4 26.02 18.95 -13.61
C LEU A 4 25.97 19.68 -12.27
N ASP A 5 26.92 20.59 -12.00
CA ASP A 5 26.91 21.40 -10.77
C ASP A 5 25.75 22.41 -10.78
N GLN A 6 25.41 22.96 -11.94
CA GLN A 6 24.28 23.88 -12.09
C GLN A 6 22.94 23.17 -11.84
N LEU A 7 22.72 22.02 -12.47
CA LEU A 7 21.50 21.22 -12.25
C LEU A 7 21.37 20.77 -10.80
N ARG A 8 22.48 20.43 -10.13
CA ARG A 8 22.47 20.07 -8.72
C ARG A 8 22.08 21.24 -7.82
N GLN A 9 22.58 22.44 -8.09
CA GLN A 9 22.21 23.64 -7.35
C GLN A 9 20.73 24.01 -7.56
N GLU A 10 20.25 23.93 -8.80
CA GLU A 10 18.85 24.18 -9.13
C GLU A 10 17.91 23.18 -8.42
N ALA A 11 18.26 21.89 -8.39
CA ALA A 11 17.49 20.88 -7.67
C ALA A 11 17.40 21.16 -6.16
N GLU A 12 18.52 21.57 -5.53
CA GLU A 12 18.50 21.94 -4.11
C GLU A 12 17.70 23.23 -3.86
N GLN A 13 17.72 24.18 -4.80
CA GLN A 13 16.91 25.38 -4.73
C GLN A 13 15.41 25.06 -4.81
N LEU A 14 15.00 24.20 -5.75
CA LEU A 14 13.61 23.76 -5.90
C LEU A 14 13.12 23.00 -4.65
N LYS A 15 13.94 22.11 -4.07
CA LYS A 15 13.61 21.43 -2.80
C LYS A 15 13.38 22.42 -1.66
N ASN A 16 14.22 23.45 -1.55
CA ASN A 16 14.06 24.48 -0.54
C ASN A 16 12.78 25.28 -0.75
N GLN A 17 12.46 25.65 -2.00
CA GLN A 17 11.19 26.32 -2.33
C GLN A 17 9.97 25.48 -1.94
N ILE A 18 9.98 24.17 -2.24
CA ILE A 18 8.90 23.26 -1.84
C ILE A 18 8.80 23.18 -0.32
N ARG A 19 9.93 23.11 0.39
CA ARG A 19 9.95 23.08 1.86
C ARG A 19 9.34 24.35 2.45
N ASP A 20 9.67 25.51 1.91
CA ASP A 20 9.19 26.79 2.39
C ASP A 20 7.70 26.98 2.09
N ALA A 21 7.24 26.57 0.89
CA ALA A 21 5.83 26.54 0.54
C ALA A 21 5.01 25.60 1.45
N ARG A 22 5.53 24.41 1.75
CA ARG A 22 4.88 23.47 2.70
C ARG A 22 4.78 24.06 4.10
N LYS A 23 5.82 24.76 4.56
CA LYS A 23 5.82 25.44 5.86
C LYS A 23 4.84 26.61 5.90
N ALA A 24 4.74 27.36 4.82
CA ALA A 24 3.82 28.50 4.72
C ALA A 24 2.35 28.10 4.87
N CYS A 25 1.98 26.88 4.46
CA CYS A 25 0.62 26.34 4.59
C CYS A 25 0.40 25.50 5.86
N ALA A 26 1.41 25.35 6.73
CA ALA A 26 1.35 24.48 7.91
C ALA A 26 0.75 25.19 9.14
N ASP A 27 -0.50 25.67 9.02
CA ASP A 27 -1.14 26.51 10.04
C ASP A 27 -1.46 25.79 11.36
N ALA A 28 -1.76 24.48 11.30
CA ALA A 28 -2.07 23.65 12.46
C ALA A 28 -1.69 22.19 12.21
N THR A 29 -1.55 21.43 13.29
CA THR A 29 -1.26 19.99 13.24
C THR A 29 -2.53 19.17 13.46
N LEU A 30 -2.58 17.96 12.88
CA LEU A 30 -3.72 17.05 13.07
C LEU A 30 -4.00 16.81 14.56
N SER A 31 -2.97 16.68 15.39
CA SER A 31 -3.09 16.50 16.85
C SER A 31 -3.74 17.69 17.57
N GLN A 32 -3.52 18.93 17.11
CA GLN A 32 -4.18 20.11 17.68
C GLN A 32 -5.66 20.14 17.31
N ILE A 33 -5.99 19.76 16.07
CA ILE A 33 -7.38 19.76 15.56
C ILE A 33 -8.20 18.65 16.22
N THR A 34 -7.60 17.47 16.44
CA THR A 34 -8.30 16.31 17.00
C THR A 34 -8.27 16.26 18.54
N ALA A 35 -7.81 17.31 19.22
CA ALA A 35 -7.64 17.32 20.68
C ALA A 35 -8.93 17.07 21.48
N ASN A 36 -10.09 17.42 20.90
CA ASN A 36 -11.40 17.25 21.54
C ASN A 36 -12.15 16.00 21.06
N ILE A 37 -11.50 15.11 20.28
CA ILE A 37 -12.12 13.87 19.83
C ILE A 37 -11.93 12.81 20.92
N ASP A 38 -13.04 12.19 21.31
CA ASP A 38 -13.01 11.09 22.27
C ASP A 38 -12.12 9.93 21.76
N PRO A 39 -11.24 9.38 22.60
CA PRO A 39 -10.39 8.27 22.19
C PRO A 39 -11.23 7.01 21.94
N VAL A 40 -10.86 6.23 20.91
CA VAL A 40 -11.52 4.97 20.49
C VAL A 40 -11.54 3.88 21.60
N GLY A 41 -10.81 4.09 22.69
CA GLY A 41 -10.70 3.15 23.79
C GLY A 41 -9.82 1.94 23.43
N ARG A 42 -9.89 0.89 24.25
CA ARG A 42 -9.07 -0.31 24.09
C ARG A 42 -9.65 -1.23 22.99
N ILE A 43 -8.96 -1.33 21.87
CA ILE A 43 -9.33 -2.24 20.78
C ILE A 43 -8.85 -3.68 21.11
N GLN A 44 -9.78 -4.60 21.38
CA GLN A 44 -9.48 -6.01 21.65
C GLN A 44 -9.77 -6.89 20.41
N MET A 45 -8.77 -7.09 19.57
CA MET A 45 -8.89 -8.00 18.42
C MET A 45 -8.72 -9.46 18.86
N ARG A 46 -9.49 -10.37 18.24
CA ARG A 46 -9.33 -11.83 18.41
C ARG A 46 -9.33 -12.50 17.05
N THR A 47 -8.41 -13.42 16.84
CA THR A 47 -8.31 -14.22 15.62
C THR A 47 -9.61 -14.98 15.36
N ARG A 48 -10.26 -14.71 14.22
CA ARG A 48 -11.50 -15.39 13.80
C ARG A 48 -11.25 -16.62 12.93
N ARG A 49 -10.20 -16.58 12.12
CA ARG A 49 -9.87 -17.59 11.11
C ARG A 49 -8.36 -17.78 11.02
N THR A 50 -7.94 -18.99 10.67
CA THR A 50 -6.53 -19.33 10.39
C THR A 50 -6.47 -20.07 9.06
N LEU A 51 -5.93 -19.42 8.04
CA LEU A 51 -5.82 -19.95 6.68
C LEU A 51 -4.57 -20.80 6.56
N ARG A 52 -4.72 -22.12 6.59
CA ARG A 52 -3.62 -23.08 6.53
C ARG A 52 -3.47 -23.63 5.12
N GLY A 53 -2.25 -23.56 4.56
CA GLY A 53 -1.98 -24.20 3.28
C GLY A 53 -0.73 -23.75 2.53
N HIS A 54 -0.10 -22.65 2.93
CA HIS A 54 1.24 -22.32 2.45
C HIS A 54 2.29 -23.20 3.13
N LEU A 55 3.31 -23.57 2.37
CA LEU A 55 4.40 -24.45 2.82
C LEU A 55 5.68 -23.67 3.15
N ALA A 56 5.70 -22.36 2.87
CA ALA A 56 6.81 -21.47 3.13
C ALA A 56 6.32 -20.10 3.61
N LYS A 57 7.25 -19.15 3.76
CA LYS A 57 6.96 -17.79 4.21
C LYS A 57 6.07 -17.06 3.20
N ILE A 58 5.04 -16.40 3.72
CA ILE A 58 4.15 -15.52 2.96
C ILE A 58 4.78 -14.14 2.91
N TYR A 59 4.89 -13.54 1.72
CA TYR A 59 5.50 -12.21 1.52
C TYR A 59 4.48 -11.11 1.29
N ALA A 60 3.37 -11.44 0.62
CA ALA A 60 2.35 -10.46 0.29
C ALA A 60 0.95 -11.07 0.39
N MET A 61 -0.03 -10.23 0.70
CA MET A 61 -1.44 -10.55 0.62
C MET A 61 -2.25 -9.34 0.18
N HIS A 62 -3.36 -9.56 -0.50
CA HIS A 62 -4.25 -8.49 -0.95
C HIS A 62 -5.72 -8.95 -0.91
N TRP A 63 -6.60 -8.09 -0.39
CA TRP A 63 -8.05 -8.33 -0.39
C TRP A 63 -8.64 -8.03 -1.76
N GLY A 64 -9.60 -8.84 -2.18
CA GLY A 64 -10.48 -8.51 -3.30
C GLY A 64 -11.37 -7.32 -2.97
N THR A 65 -11.88 -6.66 -4.00
CA THR A 65 -12.87 -5.58 -3.86
C THR A 65 -14.19 -6.06 -3.25
N ASP A 66 -14.43 -7.37 -3.24
CA ASP A 66 -15.60 -8.02 -2.65
C ASP A 66 -15.51 -8.20 -1.12
N SER A 67 -14.40 -7.82 -0.49
CA SER A 67 -14.13 -8.01 0.95
C SER A 67 -14.25 -9.46 1.44
N ARG A 68 -14.28 -10.42 0.52
CA ARG A 68 -14.49 -11.84 0.80
C ARG A 68 -13.31 -12.65 0.34
N LEU A 69 -12.83 -12.41 -0.86
CA LEU A 69 -11.68 -13.10 -1.41
C LEU A 69 -10.40 -12.40 -0.97
N LEU A 70 -9.35 -13.18 -0.73
CA LEU A 70 -8.00 -12.65 -0.56
C LEU A 70 -7.00 -13.51 -1.32
N VAL A 71 -5.96 -12.88 -1.82
CA VAL A 71 -4.84 -13.56 -2.47
C VAL A 71 -3.66 -13.50 -1.52
N SER A 72 -2.91 -14.59 -1.40
CA SER A 72 -1.62 -14.61 -0.72
C SER A 72 -0.52 -15.21 -1.58
N ALA A 73 0.66 -14.60 -1.52
CA ALA A 73 1.86 -15.00 -2.24
C ALA A 73 2.94 -15.50 -1.27
N SER A 74 3.45 -16.69 -1.55
CA SER A 74 4.42 -17.38 -0.71
C SER A 74 5.67 -17.79 -1.48
N GLN A 75 6.76 -17.96 -0.75
CA GLN A 75 8.04 -18.47 -1.26
C GLN A 75 7.94 -19.90 -1.82
N ASP A 76 6.87 -20.63 -1.50
CA ASP A 76 6.59 -21.96 -2.04
C ASP A 76 6.25 -21.96 -3.54
N GLY A 77 6.25 -20.79 -4.18
CA GLY A 77 5.94 -20.60 -5.59
C GLY A 77 4.44 -20.62 -5.87
N LYS A 78 3.59 -20.60 -4.83
CA LYS A 78 2.13 -20.64 -4.97
C LYS A 78 1.49 -19.31 -4.63
N LEU A 79 0.55 -18.93 -5.50
CA LEU A 79 -0.48 -17.95 -5.20
C LEU A 79 -1.75 -18.71 -4.83
N ILE A 80 -2.28 -18.44 -3.63
CA ILE A 80 -3.53 -19.06 -3.18
C ILE A 80 -4.59 -17.97 -3.04
N ILE A 81 -5.74 -18.20 -3.66
CA ILE A 81 -6.95 -17.41 -3.44
C ILE A 81 -7.73 -18.09 -2.32
N TRP A 82 -8.13 -17.33 -1.31
CA TRP A 82 -8.92 -17.82 -0.19
C TRP A 82 -10.27 -17.13 -0.16
N ASP A 83 -11.29 -17.90 0.19
CA ASP A 83 -12.55 -17.36 0.67
C ASP A 83 -12.45 -17.16 2.19
N SER A 84 -12.44 -15.91 2.65
CA SER A 84 -12.29 -15.57 4.07
C SER A 84 -13.43 -16.06 4.96
N TYR A 85 -14.63 -16.27 4.39
CA TYR A 85 -15.80 -16.68 5.17
C TYR A 85 -15.72 -18.17 5.48
N THR A 86 -15.40 -18.97 4.46
CA THR A 86 -15.37 -20.43 4.52
C THR A 86 -13.98 -21.01 4.77
N THR A 87 -12.92 -20.20 4.67
CA THR A 87 -11.49 -20.59 4.72
C THR A 87 -11.03 -21.56 3.63
N ASN A 88 -11.87 -21.75 2.60
CA ASN A 88 -11.56 -22.64 1.50
C ASN A 88 -10.61 -21.98 0.50
N LYS A 89 -9.78 -22.82 -0.13
CA LYS A 89 -8.98 -22.43 -1.29
C LYS A 89 -9.90 -22.37 -2.49
N VAL A 90 -9.96 -21.21 -3.14
CA VAL A 90 -10.77 -21.02 -4.33
C VAL A 90 -9.91 -21.28 -5.56
N ASN A 91 -10.37 -22.18 -6.43
CA ASN A 91 -9.76 -22.33 -7.74
C ASN A 91 -10.20 -21.15 -8.61
N PRO A 92 -9.29 -20.52 -9.37
CA PRO A 92 -9.67 -19.45 -10.27
C PRO A 92 -10.62 -20.00 -11.35
N ASN A 93 -11.87 -19.54 -11.36
CA ASN A 93 -12.76 -19.78 -12.48
C ASN A 93 -12.32 -18.87 -13.64
N PRO A 94 -12.16 -19.39 -14.88
CA PRO A 94 -11.65 -18.61 -16.01
C PRO A 94 -12.55 -17.41 -16.39
N LYS A 95 -13.82 -17.39 -15.93
CA LYS A 95 -14.79 -16.31 -16.22
C LYS A 95 -14.82 -15.18 -15.18
N THR A 96 -14.32 -15.41 -13.97
CA THR A 96 -14.14 -14.38 -12.92
C THR A 96 -12.66 -14.07 -12.71
N ALA A 97 -11.83 -14.55 -13.64
CA ALA A 97 -10.42 -14.27 -13.72
C ALA A 97 -10.26 -12.79 -14.09
N TRP A 98 -10.29 -11.96 -13.05
CA TRP A 98 -9.62 -10.67 -13.00
C TRP A 98 -10.22 -9.62 -13.95
N GLY A 99 -11.00 -8.68 -13.38
CA GLY A 99 -11.06 -7.34 -13.96
C GLY A 99 -9.62 -6.77 -14.07
N PRO A 100 -9.39 -5.69 -14.83
CA PRO A 100 -8.06 -5.21 -15.26
C PRO A 100 -7.05 -4.82 -14.14
N ALA A 101 -7.31 -5.16 -12.88
CA ALA A 101 -6.45 -4.91 -11.73
C ALA A 101 -5.40 -6.00 -11.46
N VAL A 102 -5.41 -7.14 -12.19
CA VAL A 102 -4.33 -8.14 -12.12
C VAL A 102 -3.88 -8.54 -13.52
N THR A 103 -3.49 -7.54 -14.31
CA THR A 103 -2.21 -7.69 -14.98
C THR A 103 -1.18 -7.91 -13.89
N VAL A 104 -0.34 -8.91 -14.08
CA VAL A 104 1.01 -9.00 -13.51
C VAL A 104 1.43 -7.59 -13.07
N TRP A 105 1.61 -7.35 -11.77
CA TRP A 105 2.54 -6.30 -11.39
C TRP A 105 3.88 -6.80 -11.91
N GLY A 106 4.10 -6.51 -13.18
CA GLY A 106 5.41 -6.36 -13.69
C GLY A 106 6.09 -5.38 -12.76
N VAL A 107 7.40 -5.43 -12.81
CA VAL A 107 8.18 -4.21 -12.80
C VAL A 107 7.45 -3.17 -13.67
N THR A 108 6.57 -2.40 -13.05
CA THR A 108 5.98 -1.19 -13.59
C THR A 108 6.17 -0.23 -12.44
N LEU A 109 7.35 0.38 -12.46
CA LEU A 109 7.45 1.80 -12.16
C LEU A 109 6.24 2.48 -12.84
N MET A 110 5.14 2.62 -12.13
CA MET A 110 4.16 3.64 -12.45
C MET A 110 4.78 4.95 -11.98
N SER A 111 5.71 5.43 -12.81
CA SER A 111 5.96 6.84 -12.99
C SER A 111 4.67 7.45 -13.52
N HIS A 112 3.83 7.97 -12.62
CA HIS A 112 3.45 9.37 -12.72
C HIS A 112 2.76 9.85 -11.43
N SER A 113 3.22 11.01 -10.97
CA SER A 113 2.59 11.91 -10.00
C SER A 113 2.80 11.59 -8.52
N SER A 114 3.98 12.05 -8.04
CA SER A 114 4.23 12.66 -6.73
C SER A 114 3.94 11.85 -5.46
N ILE A 115 4.92 11.02 -5.08
CA ILE A 115 5.33 10.89 -3.67
C ILE A 115 6.65 11.66 -3.55
N GLU A 116 6.54 12.93 -3.16
CA GLU A 116 7.68 13.72 -2.71
C GLU A 116 8.01 13.36 -1.26
N PHE A 117 9.00 12.48 -1.09
CA PHE A 117 9.92 12.51 0.04
C PHE A 117 11.33 12.84 -0.48
N LEU A 118 11.53 14.11 -0.82
CA LEU A 118 12.66 14.99 -0.47
C LEU A 118 12.63 16.25 -1.33
#